data_AF-A0A9E1N6U2-F1
#
_entry.id   AF-A0A9E1N6U2-F1
#
_cell.length_a   1.000
_cell.length_b   1.000
_cell.length_c   1.000
_cell.angle_alpha   90.00
_cell.angle_beta   90.00
_cell.angle_gamma   90.00
#
_symmetry.space_group_name_H-M   'P 1'
#
loop_
_entity.id
_entity.type
_entity.pdbx_description
1 polymer ?
#
loop_
_entity_poly.entity_id
_entity_poly.type
_entity_poly.pdbx_seq_one_letter_code
_entity_poly.pdbx_strand_id
1 'polypeptide(L)' 'MDINPALLEKVKQESPEFCELYEEHTSLKLKVEEFNKMKLFTPEQEVENKKHQKQKLSLKDRMEKILSQYPETIH' A
#
# COMPACT_ATOMS: atom_id res chain seq x y z
N MET A 1 -1.86 8.50 0.55
CA MET A 1 -3.06 7.77 0.14
C MET A 1 -4.12 8.20 1.11
N ASP A 2 -5.07 8.96 0.61
CA ASP A 2 -6.25 9.41 1.34
C ASP A 2 -7.35 8.43 0.96
N ILE A 3 -7.22 7.19 1.43
CA ILE A 3 -8.30 6.21 1.33
C ILE A 3 -9.32 6.64 2.39
N ASN A 4 -10.58 6.80 1.99
CA ASN A 4 -11.63 7.16 2.92
C ASN A 4 -11.71 6.08 4.03
N PRO A 5 -11.54 6.43 5.32
CA PRO A 5 -11.56 5.45 6.41
C PRO A 5 -12.86 4.63 6.45
N ALA A 6 -14.00 5.21 6.06
CA ALA A 6 -15.26 4.48 6.00
C ALA A 6 -15.27 3.40 4.91
N LEU A 7 -14.64 3.67 3.75
CA LEU A 7 -14.51 2.68 2.67
C LEU A 7 -13.46 1.63 3.04
N LEU A 8 -12.36 2.05 3.65
CA LEU A 8 -11.32 1.17 4.17
C LEU A 8 -11.88 0.12 5.13
N GLU A 9 -12.71 0.53 6.08
CA GLU A 9 -13.28 -0.37 7.09
C GLU A 9 -14.25 -1.38 6.47
N LYS A 10 -15.15 -0.92 5.59
CA LYS A 10 -16.05 -1.80 4.82
C LYS A 10 -15.27 -2.81 3.98
N VAL A 11 -14.33 -2.34 3.18
CA VAL A 11 -13.54 -3.19 2.29
C VAL A 11 -12.64 -4.12 3.10
N LYS A 12 -12.13 -3.73 4.27
CA LYS A 12 -11.44 -4.67 5.19
C LYS A 12 -12.35 -5.76 5.73
N GLN A 13 -13.61 -5.46 6.03
CA GLN A 13 -14.57 -6.47 6.50
C GLN A 13 -15.02 -7.40 5.37
N GLU A 14 -15.27 -6.88 4.17
CA GLU A 14 -15.75 -7.66 3.02
C GLU A 14 -14.61 -8.34 2.24
N SER A 15 -13.40 -7.77 2.27
CA SER A 15 -12.25 -8.22 1.50
C SER A 15 -11.04 -8.48 2.40
N PRO A 16 -10.77 -9.75 2.76
CA PRO A 16 -9.51 -10.12 3.39
C PRO A 16 -8.31 -9.76 2.48
N GLU A 17 -8.50 -9.84 1.16
CA GLU A 17 -7.48 -9.50 0.16
C GLU A 17 -7.03 -8.03 0.26
N PHE A 18 -7.97 -7.10 0.49
CA PHE A 18 -7.62 -5.70 0.72
C PHE A 18 -6.85 -5.51 2.03
N CYS A 19 -7.22 -6.23 3.09
CA CYS A 19 -6.52 -6.15 4.38
C CYS A 19 -5.05 -6.54 4.23
N GLU A 20 -4.77 -7.65 3.53
CA GLU A 20 -3.40 -8.09 3.23
C GLU A 20 -2.65 -7.05 2.40
N LEU A 21 -3.26 -6.50 1.35
CA LEU A 21 -2.63 -5.46 0.52
C LEU A 21 -2.32 -4.20 1.34
N TYR A 22 -3.19 -3.84 2.29
CA TYR A 22 -3.00 -2.68 3.17
C TYR A 22 -1.88 -2.86 4.17
N GLU A 23 -1.77 -4.03 4.79
CA GLU A 23 -0.65 -4.37 5.66
C GLU A 23 0.66 -4.40 4.89
N GLU A 24 0.66 -4.99 3.68
CA GLU A 24 1.84 -5.07 2.85
C GLU A 24 2.28 -3.68 2.37
N HIS A 25 1.34 -2.82 1.98
CA HIS A 25 1.62 -1.45 1.58
C HIS A 25 2.18 -0.62 2.74
N THR A 26 1.62 -0.79 3.94
CA THR A 26 2.08 -0.10 5.15
C THR A 26 3.47 -0.56 5.55
N SER A 27 3.72 -1.87 5.51
CA SER A 27 5.04 -2.47 5.77
C SER A 27 6.09 -1.98 4.77
N LEU A 28 5.78 -1.95 3.48
CA LEU A 28 6.68 -1.40 2.46
C LEU A 28 6.94 0.09 2.67
N LYS A 29 5.92 0.87 3.05
CA LYS A 29 6.08 2.30 3.35
C LYS A 29 7.02 2.51 4.53
N LEU A 30 6.84 1.77 5.62
CA LEU A 30 7.73 1.82 6.79
C LEU A 30 9.16 1.47 6.40
N LYS A 31 9.37 0.37 5.68
CA LYS A 31 10.70 0.01 5.17
C LYS A 31 11.32 1.14 4.35
N VAL A 32 10.58 1.72 3.40
CA VAL A 32 11.06 2.85 2.57
C VAL A 32 11.40 4.07 3.43
N GLU A 33 10.61 4.39 4.45
CA GLU A 33 10.88 5.50 5.38
C GLU A 33 12.10 5.24 6.27
N GLU A 34 12.26 4.02 6.79
CA GLU A 34 13.45 3.61 7.55
C GLU A 34 14.70 3.67 6.70
N PHE A 35 14.61 3.16 5.47
CA PHE A 35 15.62 3.33 4.44
C PHE A 35 15.92 4.83 4.25
N ASN A 36 14.92 5.69 3.97
CA ASN A 36 15.13 7.13 3.77
C ASN A 36 15.79 7.85 4.97
N LYS A 37 15.50 7.39 6.20
CA LYS A 37 16.15 7.90 7.41
C LYS A 37 17.62 7.48 7.51
N MET A 38 18.03 6.36 6.93
CA MET A 38 19.43 5.98 6.84
C MET A 38 20.14 6.90 5.84
N LYS A 39 20.93 7.84 6.37
CA LYS A 39 21.67 8.86 5.62
C LYS A 39 22.71 8.29 4.63
N LEU A 40 22.97 6.99 4.69
CA LEU A 40 23.92 6.27 3.85
C LEU A 40 23.22 5.01 3.34
N PHE A 41 22.92 5.01 2.05
CA PHE A 41 22.47 3.81 1.36
C PHE A 41 23.68 3.09 0.77
N THR A 42 23.81 1.80 1.04
CA THR A 42 24.59 0.93 0.14
C THR A 42 23.83 0.77 -1.19
N PRO A 43 24.53 0.48 -2.30
CA PRO A 43 23.90 0.26 -3.60
C PRO A 43 22.81 -0.82 -3.57
N GLU A 44 22.95 -1.80 -2.68
CA GLU A 44 21.91 -2.82 -2.41
C GLU A 44 20.62 -2.20 -1.83
N GLN A 45 20.75 -1.26 -0.89
CA GLN A 45 19.60 -0.57 -0.29
C GLN A 45 18.92 0.39 -1.26
N GLU A 46 19.65 1.03 -2.18
CA GLU A 46 19.02 1.81 -3.27
C GLU A 46 18.16 0.91 -4.16
N VAL A 47 18.67 -0.27 -4.54
CA VAL A 47 17.93 -1.25 -5.34
C VAL A 47 16.71 -1.76 -4.57
N GLU A 48 16.85 -2.05 -3.28
CA GLU A 48 15.73 -2.42 -2.42
C GLU A 48 14.71 -1.29 -2.34
N ASN A 49 15.10 -0.06 -2.00
CA ASN A 49 14.17 1.07 -1.91
C ASN A 49 13.40 1.27 -3.23
N LYS A 50 14.08 1.11 -4.38
CA LYS A 50 13.45 1.17 -5.71
C LYS A 50 12.47 0.01 -5.95
N LYS A 51 12.78 -1.20 -5.47
CA LYS A 51 11.85 -2.34 -5.48
C LYS A 51 10.64 -2.07 -4.59
N HIS A 52 10.85 -1.59 -3.36
CA HIS A 52 9.77 -1.28 -2.44
C HIS A 52 8.84 -0.19 -3.01
N GLN A 53 9.39 0.85 -3.65
CA GLN A 53 8.59 1.86 -4.36
C GLN A 53 7.74 1.27 -5.49
N LYS A 54 8.31 0.37 -6.31
CA LYS A 54 7.55 -0.33 -7.36
C LYS A 54 6.44 -1.20 -6.78
N GLN A 55 6.75 -2.01 -5.77
CA GLN A 55 5.75 -2.86 -5.11
C GLN A 55 4.64 -2.00 -4.49
N LYS A 56 5.00 -0.91 -3.83
CA LYS A 56 4.05 0.04 -3.26
C LYS A 56 3.13 0.64 -4.34
N LEU A 57 3.65 0.92 -5.53
CA LEU A 57 2.85 1.35 -6.69
C LEU A 57 1.88 0.26 -7.15
N SER A 58 2.34 -0.99 -7.25
CA SER A 58 1.49 -2.14 -7.60
C SER A 58 0.41 -2.42 -6.55
N LEU A 59 0.73 -2.25 -5.26
CA LEU A 59 -0.25 -2.37 -4.19
C LEU A 59 -1.28 -1.25 -4.25
N LYS A 60 -0.85 0.00 -4.52
CA LYS A 60 -1.76 1.12 -4.76
C LYS A 60 -2.72 0.81 -5.91
N ASP A 61 -2.20 0.30 -7.02
CA ASP A 61 -2.99 -0.07 -8.21
C ASP A 61 -3.99 -1.18 -7.89
N ARG A 62 -3.56 -2.24 -7.19
CA ARG A 62 -4.44 -3.31 -6.70
C ARG A 62 -5.51 -2.78 -5.75
N MET A 63 -5.14 -1.92 -4.80
CA MET A 63 -6.10 -1.29 -3.90
C MET A 63 -7.12 -0.46 -4.67
N GLU A 64 -6.69 0.43 -5.56
CA GLU A 64 -7.63 1.21 -6.39
C GLU A 64 -8.53 0.31 -7.22
N LYS A 65 -8.01 -0.80 -7.76
CA LYS A 65 -8.80 -1.77 -8.50
C LYS A 65 -9.86 -2.43 -7.62
N ILE A 66 -9.50 -2.78 -6.39
CA ILE A 66 -10.45 -3.29 -5.40
C ILE A 66 -11.47 -2.22 -5.04
N LEU A 67 -11.05 -1.00 -4.67
CA LEU A 67 -11.95 0.11 -4.36
C LEU A 67 -12.90 0.43 -5.52
N SER A 68 -12.42 0.31 -6.77
CA SER A 68 -13.24 0.46 -7.98
C SER A 68 -14.20 -0.71 -8.21
N GLN A 69 -13.94 -1.89 -7.62
CA GLN A 69 -14.85 -3.05 -7.59
C GLN A 69 -15.82 -2.99 -6.41
N TYR A 70 -15.54 -2.17 -5.41
CA TYR A 70 -16.46 -1.73 -4.36
C TYR A 70 -17.01 -0.33 -4.68
N PRO A 71 -17.50 -0.03 -5.92
CA PRO A 71 -18.16 1.23 -6.13
C PRO A 71 -19.27 1.28 -5.10
N GLU A 72 -19.19 2.31 -4.27
CA GLU A 72 -20.24 2.77 -3.39
C GLU A 72 -21.60 2.21 -3.85
N THR A 73 -22.10 1.19 -3.15
CA THR A 73 -23.53 0.92 -3.08
C THR A 73 -24.16 2.09 -2.33
N ILE A 74 -24.08 3.26 -2.95
CA ILE A 74 -24.94 4.40 -2.72
C ILE A 74 -26.09 4.14 -3.71
N HIS A 75 -27.07 3.39 -3.24
CA HIS A 75 -28.42 3.42 -3.76
C HIS A 75 -29.36 3.77 -2.61
#